data_AF-A0A6A8AQ80-F1
#
_entry.id   AF-A0A6A8AQ80-F1
#
_cell.length_a   1.000
_cell.length_b   1.000
_cell.length_c   1.000
_cell.angle_alpha   90.00
_cell.angle_beta   90.00
_cell.angle_gamma   90.00
#
_symmetry.space_group_name_H-M   'P 1'
#
loop_
_entity.id
_entity.type
_entity.pdbx_description
1 polymer ?
#
loop_
_entity_poly.entity_id
_entity_poly.type
_entity_poly.pdbx_seq_one_letter_code
_entity_poly.pdbx_strand_id
1 'polypeptide(L)' 'MPQVFKCSFCGHDIPPGTGINFVRRDGRLLRFCSSKCRKNTLMLKRDPRKLKWTKAYVRR' A
#
# COMPACT_ATOMS: atom_id res chain seq x y z
N MET A 1 6.09 -10.28 -19.93
CA MET A 1 6.74 -10.46 -18.61
C MET A 1 5.84 -9.88 -17.53
N PRO A 2 5.58 -10.59 -16.43
CA PRO A 2 4.72 -10.08 -15.36
C PRO A 2 5.35 -8.86 -14.70
N GLN A 3 4.59 -7.77 -14.60
CA GLN A 3 5.02 -6.54 -13.94
C GLN A 3 4.87 -6.68 -12.42
N VAL A 4 5.94 -6.42 -11.69
CA VAL A 4 5.92 -6.38 -10.22
C VAL A 4 5.59 -4.96 -9.78
N PHE A 5 4.55 -4.81 -8.97
CA PHE A 5 4.13 -3.49 -8.47
C PHE A 5 4.54 -3.30 -7.01
N LYS A 6 4.76 -2.06 -6.59
CA LYS A 6 4.98 -1.75 -5.16
C LYS A 6 3.69 -1.31 -4.48
N CYS A 7 3.47 -1.81 -3.27
CA CYS A 7 2.36 -1.40 -2.42
C CYS A 7 2.55 0.04 -1.94
N SER A 8 1.55 0.88 -2.16
CA SER A 8 1.55 2.30 -1.78
C SER A 8 1.57 2.53 -0.27
N PHE A 9 1.20 1.53 0.53
CA PHE A 9 1.15 1.65 2.00
C PHE A 9 2.41 1.08 2.66
N CYS A 10 2.64 -0.23 2.51
CA CYS A 10 3.70 -0.91 3.25
C CYS A 10 5.05 -0.93 2.50
N GLY A 11 5.08 -0.57 1.22
CA GLY A 11 6.29 -0.58 0.38
C GLY A 11 6.76 -1.97 -0.06
N HIS A 12 6.03 -3.05 0.28
CA HIS A 12 6.33 -4.40 -0.21
C HIS A 12 5.93 -4.57 -1.67
N ASP A 13 6.63 -5.47 -2.35
CA ASP A 13 6.34 -5.87 -3.71
C ASP A 13 5.06 -6.73 -3.75
N ILE A 14 4.24 -6.49 -4.77
CA ILE A 14 2.97 -7.14 -5.02
C ILE A 14 3.22 -8.13 -6.16
N PRO A 15 3.04 -9.45 -5.92
CA PRO A 15 3.19 -10.43 -6.97
C PRO A 15 2.13 -10.23 -8.06
N PRO A 16 2.44 -10.56 -9.32
CA PRO A 16 1.51 -10.42 -10.43
C PRO A 16 0.23 -11.23 -10.18
N GLY A 17 -0.92 -10.69 -10.59
CA GLY A 17 -2.22 -11.33 -10.37
C GLY A 17 -2.76 -11.25 -8.93
N THR A 18 -2.06 -10.57 -8.02
CA THR A 18 -2.47 -10.40 -6.63
C THR A 18 -2.61 -8.92 -6.27
N GLY A 19 -3.37 -8.63 -5.20
CA GLY A 19 -3.49 -7.31 -4.62
C GLY A 19 -4.79 -6.59 -4.99
N ILE A 20 -4.87 -5.32 -4.62
CA ILE A 20 -6.07 -4.50 -4.80
C ILE A 20 -5.66 -3.17 -5.41
N ASN A 21 -6.28 -2.81 -6.52
CA ASN A 21 -6.16 -1.50 -7.14
C ASN A 21 -7.31 -0.62 -6.64
N PHE A 22 -6.97 0.51 -6.03
CA PHE A 22 -7.93 1.50 -5.55
C PHE A 22 -7.70 2.83 -6.26
N VAL A 23 -8.68 3.26 -7.05
CA VAL A 23 -8.64 4.54 -7.74
C VAL A 23 -9.24 5.61 -6.82
N ARG A 24 -8.45 6.63 -6.49
CA ARG A 24 -8.96 7.80 -5.78
C ARG A 24 -9.79 8.67 -6.71
N ARG A 25 -10.67 9.52 -6.13
CA ARG A 25 -11.43 10.52 -6.88
C ARG A 25 -10.54 11.46 -7.71
N ASP A 26 -9.31 11.69 -7.25
CA ASP A 26 -8.29 12.51 -7.93
C ASP A 26 -7.63 11.79 -9.14
N GLY A 27 -8.10 10.61 -9.52
CA GLY A 27 -7.52 9.77 -10.59
C GLY A 27 -6.24 9.02 -10.19
N ARG A 28 -5.70 9.26 -8.99
CA ARG A 28 -4.49 8.57 -8.51
C ARG A 28 -4.77 7.10 -8.18
N LEU A 29 -3.94 6.22 -8.73
CA LEU A 29 -3.99 4.78 -8.46
C LEU A 29 -3.19 4.42 -7.21
N LEU A 30 -3.86 3.90 -6.19
CA LEU A 30 -3.24 3.30 -5.02
C LEU A 30 -3.27 1.77 -5.16
N ARG A 31 -2.10 1.15 -5.05
CA ARG A 31 -1.95 -0.31 -5.13
C ARG A 31 -1.70 -0.87 -3.74
N PHE A 32 -2.47 -1.85 -3.32
CA PHE A 32 -2.34 -2.48 -2.01
C PHE A 32 -2.02 -3.96 -2.14
N CYS A 33 -1.08 -4.45 -1.33
CA CYS A 33 -0.77 -5.88 -1.26
C CYS A 33 -1.86 -6.69 -0.56
N SER A 34 -2.61 -6.09 0.36
CA SER A 34 -3.61 -6.81 1.17
C SER A 34 -4.72 -5.89 1.70
N SER A 35 -5.81 -6.51 2.15
CA SER A 35 -6.91 -5.84 2.86
C SER A 35 -6.46 -5.08 4.10
N LYS A 36 -5.38 -5.53 4.78
CA LYS A 36 -4.77 -4.83 5.92
C LYS A 36 -4.29 -3.45 5.50
N CYS A 37 -3.53 -3.37 4.41
CA CYS A 37 -3.01 -2.10 3.88
C CYS A 37 -4.13 -1.16 3.41
N ARG A 38 -5.16 -1.72 2.76
CA ARG A 38 -6.35 -0.96 2.34
C ARG A 38 -7.08 -0.35 3.54
N LYS A 39 -7.42 -1.15 4.55
CA LYS A 39 -8.12 -0.67 5.77
C LYS A 39 -7.30 0.37 6.51
N ASN A 40 -6.00 0.15 6.65
CA ASN A 40 -5.13 1.06 7.38
C ASN A 40 -4.99 2.43 6.70
N THR A 41 -5.02 2.45 5.36
CA THR A 41 -4.96 3.68 4.55
C THR A 41 -6.32 4.38 4.48
N LEU A 42 -7.40 3.66 4.17
CA LEU A 42 -8.70 4.26 3.86
C LEU A 42 -9.59 4.48 5.07
N MET A 43 -9.66 3.49 5.98
CA MET A 43 -10.54 3.55 7.15
C MET A 43 -9.84 4.20 8.34
N LEU A 44 -8.63 3.71 8.66
CA LEU A 44 -7.90 4.17 9.85
C LEU A 44 -7.02 5.40 9.58
N LYS A 45 -6.83 5.78 8.32
CA LYS A 45 -6.01 6.92 7.86
C LYS A 45 -4.63 7.00 8.55
N ARG A 46 -4.00 5.84 8.82
CA ARG A 46 -2.71 5.79 9.51
C ARG A 46 -1.60 6.18 8.55
N ASP A 47 -0.62 6.90 9.08
CA ASP A 47 0.61 7.20 8.35
C ASP A 47 1.54 5.97 8.41
N PRO A 48 1.94 5.38 7.26
CA PRO A 48 2.85 4.25 7.23
C PRO A 48 4.19 4.57 7.91
N ARG A 49 4.65 5.83 7.90
CA ARG A 49 5.93 6.25 8.50
C ARG A 49 5.99 6.02 10.00
N LYS A 50 4.84 5.95 10.68
CA LYS A 50 4.73 5.71 12.12
C LYS A 50 4.62 4.23 12.50
N LEU A 51 4.45 3.33 11.52
CA LEU A 51 4.19 1.91 11.75
C LEU A 51 5.43 1.06 11.49
N LYS A 52 6.02 0.53 12.58
CA LYS A 52 7.26 -0.27 12.59
C LYS A 52 7.31 -1.43 11.59
N TRP A 53 6.17 -2.00 11.21
CA TRP A 53 6.10 -3.15 10.30
C TRP A 53 6.12 -2.78 8.81
N THR A 54 6.06 -1.50 8.45
CA THR A 54 6.11 -1.07 7.05
C THR A 54 7.53 -0.74 6.64
N LYS A 55 7.90 -0.97 5.36
CA LYS A 55 9.20 -0.55 4.83
C LYS A 55 9.37 0.97 4.79
N ALA A 56 8.27 1.71 4.85
CA ALA A 56 8.26 3.17 4.89
C ALA A 56 8.46 3.74 6.30
N TYR A 57 8.60 2.88 7.32
CA TYR A 57 8.84 3.31 8.70
C TYR A 57 10.15 4.09 8.81
N VAL A 58 10.08 5.28 9.38
CA VAL A 58 11.27 6.10 9.66
C VAL A 58 11.45 6.17 11.17
N ARG A 59 12.57 5.65 11.66
CA ARG A 59 12.98 5.77 13.06
C ARG A 59 13.70 7.11 13.22
N ARG A 60 12.95 8.15 13.60
CA ARG A 60 13.50 9.44 14.01
C ARG A 60 13.48 9.54 15.53
#